data_AF-A0A7V0WXX1-F1
#
_entry.id   AF-A0A7V0WXX1-F1
#
_cell.length_a   1.000
_cell.length_b   1.000
_cell.length_c   1.000
_cell.angle_alpha   90.00
_cell.angle_beta   90.00
_cell.angle_gamma   90.00
#
_symmetry.space_group_name_H-M   'P 1'
#
loop_
_entity.id
_entity.type
_entity.pdbx_description
1 polymer ?
#
loop_
_entity_poly.entity_id
_entity_poly.type
_entity_poly.pdbx_seq_one_letter_code
_entity_poly.pdbx_strand_id
1 'polypeptide(L)'
;MEWAEGPYSAEGVPCFVCHMPKARGRSAPMAEEGMVAQHIFLGTHNEAKLKSAIEISIHPDEREVPYDGVVTLQVELFNAKAGHKIPTGSVEDRILWLDVRAVDSEGKEYHLPVDKKGFDGEEYTIAADELAYTDMAVPLDLKNFKGVQRDGIPVGNRIFRMPYFDENGIMTIMQWNTRSLGVDYRIAPRETKLETFTWEMPDDIAFGNITVTARINYQKLIKPVADFLKVPAEESEIILMNEASTTFEVYD
;
A
#
# COMPACT_ATOMS: atom_id res chain seq x y z
N MET A 1 16.55 -0.23 12.79
CA MET A 1 16.32 -1.25 11.74
C MET A 1 14.93 -1.82 12.01
N GLU A 2 14.04 -1.79 11.02
CA GLU A 2 12.61 -2.10 11.20
C GLU A 2 12.34 -3.41 11.95
N TRP A 3 13.09 -4.48 11.66
CA TRP A 3 12.99 -5.75 12.38
C TRP A 3 13.39 -5.63 13.85
N ALA A 4 14.51 -4.96 14.13
CA ALA A 4 15.04 -4.77 15.49
C ALA A 4 14.10 -3.94 16.38
N GLU A 5 13.33 -3.03 15.77
CA GLU A 5 12.32 -2.21 16.45
C GLU A 5 11.00 -2.96 16.67
N GLY A 6 10.79 -4.09 15.99
CA GLY A 6 9.56 -4.87 16.03
C GLY A 6 9.58 -6.08 16.98
N PRO A 7 8.40 -6.67 17.26
CA PRO A 7 8.27 -7.82 18.17
C PRO A 7 9.07 -9.06 17.74
N TYR A 8 9.27 -9.25 16.43
CA TYR A 8 9.99 -10.41 15.89
C TYR A 8 11.45 -10.48 16.34
N SER A 9 12.09 -9.34 16.60
CA SER A 9 13.45 -9.31 17.14
C SER A 9 13.49 -9.78 18.59
N ALA A 10 12.56 -9.32 19.42
CA ALA A 10 12.42 -9.75 20.81
C ALA A 10 12.11 -11.25 20.92
N GLU A 11 11.38 -11.81 19.95
CA GLU A 11 11.06 -13.24 19.85
C GLU A 11 12.21 -14.08 19.26
N GLY A 12 13.29 -13.44 18.81
CA GLY A 12 14.42 -14.13 18.18
C GLY A 12 14.02 -14.83 16.88
N VAL A 13 13.13 -14.23 16.08
CA VAL A 13 12.70 -14.74 14.77
C VAL A 13 13.53 -14.07 13.66
N PRO A 14 14.60 -14.71 13.17
CA PRO A 14 15.44 -14.15 12.13
C PRO A 14 14.82 -14.30 10.74
N CYS A 15 15.31 -13.50 9.79
CA CYS A 15 14.78 -13.41 8.42
C CYS A 15 14.67 -14.77 7.72
N PHE A 16 15.63 -15.67 7.94
CA PHE A 16 15.67 -16.99 7.30
C PHE A 16 14.54 -17.92 7.74
N VAL A 17 13.85 -17.66 8.86
CA VAL A 17 12.66 -18.45 9.23
C VAL A 17 11.55 -18.27 8.18
N CYS A 18 11.36 -17.04 7.70
CA CYS A 18 10.30 -16.71 6.75
C CYS A 18 10.76 -16.70 5.28
N HIS A 19 12.04 -16.41 5.02
CA HIS A 19 12.60 -16.29 3.66
C HIS A 19 13.44 -17.50 3.22
N MET A 20 13.82 -18.38 4.14
CA MET A 20 14.48 -19.65 3.85
C MET A 20 13.86 -20.81 4.65
N PRO A 21 12.54 -21.05 4.51
CA PRO A 21 11.88 -22.10 5.28
C PRO A 21 12.59 -23.43 5.07
N LYS A 22 12.68 -24.24 6.12
CA LYS A 22 13.31 -25.55 6.03
C LYS A 22 12.33 -26.56 5.45
N ALA A 23 12.80 -27.39 4.54
CA ALA A 23 12.08 -28.55 4.04
C ALA A 23 13.00 -29.78 4.04
N ARG A 24 12.42 -30.97 4.05
CA ARG A 24 13.18 -32.21 3.97
C ARG A 24 13.85 -32.31 2.59
N GLY A 25 15.15 -32.54 2.55
CA GLY A 25 15.92 -32.62 1.31
C GLY A 25 17.42 -32.79 1.56
N ARG A 26 18.24 -32.54 0.54
CA ARG A 26 19.71 -32.59 0.62
C ARG A 26 20.31 -31.24 0.28
N SER A 27 21.34 -30.84 1.02
CA SER A 27 22.05 -29.58 0.75
C SER A 27 23.04 -29.69 -0.40
N ALA A 28 23.44 -30.91 -0.77
CA ALA A 28 24.29 -31.23 -1.91
C ALA A 28 23.97 -32.65 -2.40
N PRO A 29 24.32 -33.04 -3.65
CA PRO A 29 23.96 -34.34 -4.22
C PRO A 29 24.33 -35.55 -3.33
N MET A 30 25.49 -35.47 -2.66
CA MET A 30 26.03 -36.52 -1.79
C MET A 30 25.80 -36.27 -0.29
N ALA A 31 25.11 -35.18 0.08
CA ALA A 31 24.82 -34.90 1.48
C ALA A 31 23.74 -35.86 2.00
N GLU A 32 23.83 -36.15 3.30
CA GLU A 32 22.75 -36.82 4.02
C GLU A 32 21.45 -35.99 3.90
N GLU A 33 20.32 -36.69 3.90
CA GLU A 33 19.02 -36.05 3.89
C GLU A 33 18.72 -35.43 5.26
N GLY A 34 18.16 -34.23 5.28
CA GLY A 34 17.80 -33.52 6.51
C GLY A 34 16.84 -32.36 6.26
N MET A 35 16.62 -31.55 7.29
CA MET A 35 15.86 -30.30 7.18
C MET A 35 16.75 -29.20 6.63
N VAL A 36 16.65 -28.93 5.34
CA VAL A 36 17.51 -28.00 4.60
C VAL A 36 16.78 -26.69 4.36
N ALA A 37 17.47 -25.58 4.59
CA ALA A 37 16.97 -24.24 4.28
C ALA A 37 16.78 -24.09 2.76
N GLN A 38 15.56 -23.73 2.36
CA GLN A 38 15.24 -23.51 0.95
C GLN A 38 15.69 -22.10 0.55
N HIS A 39 16.55 -21.96 -0.45
CA HIS A 39 17.07 -20.67 -0.92
C HIS A 39 16.05 -19.94 -1.82
N ILE A 40 14.81 -19.81 -1.37
CA ILE A 40 13.70 -19.27 -2.18
C ILE A 40 13.58 -17.75 -2.10
N PHE A 41 13.95 -17.12 -0.97
CA PHE A 41 13.97 -15.67 -0.75
C PHE A 41 12.78 -14.90 -1.33
N LEU A 42 11.58 -15.46 -1.19
CA LEU A 42 10.38 -14.89 -1.79
C LEU A 42 10.13 -13.48 -1.26
N GLY A 43 9.84 -12.57 -2.18
CA GLY A 43 9.51 -11.18 -1.91
C GLY A 43 8.46 -10.68 -2.90
N THR A 44 8.63 -9.45 -3.37
CA THR A 44 7.65 -8.73 -4.19
C THR A 44 7.41 -9.34 -5.58
N HIS A 45 8.37 -10.09 -6.12
CA HIS A 45 8.24 -10.81 -7.40
C HIS A 45 7.52 -12.16 -7.28
N ASN A 46 6.91 -12.43 -6.13
CA ASN A 46 6.07 -13.60 -5.92
C ASN A 46 4.72 -13.14 -5.38
N GLU A 47 3.68 -13.17 -6.22
CA GLU A 47 2.35 -12.71 -5.83
C GLU A 47 1.82 -13.43 -4.58
N ALA A 48 2.07 -14.72 -4.45
CA ALA A 48 1.62 -15.49 -3.28
C ALA A 48 2.26 -15.02 -1.97
N LYS A 49 3.45 -14.39 -2.04
CA LYS A 49 4.11 -13.77 -0.89
C LYS A 49 3.51 -12.42 -0.52
N LEU A 50 3.01 -11.67 -1.50
CA LEU A 50 2.31 -10.40 -1.31
C LEU A 50 0.88 -10.62 -0.81
N LYS A 51 0.19 -11.63 -1.36
CA LYS A 51 -1.18 -11.98 -0.98
C LYS A 51 -1.27 -12.29 0.51
N SER A 52 -2.21 -11.61 1.19
CA SER A 52 -2.44 -11.73 2.62
C SER A 52 -1.24 -11.34 3.51
N ALA A 53 -0.31 -10.50 3.04
CA ALA A 53 0.69 -9.90 3.92
C ALA A 53 0.07 -8.82 4.83
N ILE A 54 -0.98 -8.17 4.33
CA ILE A 54 -1.89 -7.30 5.09
C ILE A 54 -3.25 -7.98 5.17
N GLU A 55 -3.75 -8.19 6.38
CA GLU A 55 -5.15 -8.54 6.63
C GLU A 55 -5.98 -7.26 6.60
N ILE A 56 -7.20 -7.36 6.07
CA ILE A 56 -8.09 -6.22 5.89
C ILE A 56 -9.51 -6.57 6.36
N SER A 57 -10.13 -5.65 7.10
CA SER A 57 -11.54 -5.67 7.48
C SER A 57 -12.15 -4.31 7.18
N ILE A 58 -13.46 -4.28 6.93
CA ILE A 58 -14.21 -3.04 6.73
C ILE A 58 -15.58 -3.16 7.39
N HIS A 59 -15.99 -2.12 8.10
CA HIS A 59 -17.23 -2.07 8.85
C HIS A 59 -17.89 -0.70 8.69
N PRO A 60 -19.19 -0.61 8.37
CA PRO A 60 -19.92 0.63 8.50
C PRO A 60 -20.33 0.83 9.96
N ASP A 61 -20.42 2.08 10.39
CA ASP A 61 -20.92 2.42 11.72
C ASP A 61 -22.41 2.07 11.85
N GLU A 62 -23.17 2.26 10.77
CA GLU A 62 -24.60 1.96 10.68
C GLU A 62 -24.90 1.03 9.50
N ARG A 63 -25.87 0.12 9.67
CA ARG A 63 -26.26 -0.84 8.62
C ARG A 63 -27.45 -0.41 7.79
N GLU A 64 -28.15 0.64 8.22
CA GLU A 64 -29.31 1.22 7.56
C GLU A 64 -29.12 2.73 7.66
N VAL A 65 -29.12 3.43 6.52
CA VAL A 65 -28.86 4.88 6.45
C VAL A 65 -29.90 5.50 5.52
N PRO A 66 -30.57 6.60 5.89
CA PRO A 66 -31.48 7.29 4.96
C PRO A 66 -30.69 7.86 3.78
N TYR A 67 -31.33 8.06 2.63
CA TYR A 67 -30.65 8.52 1.42
C TYR A 67 -29.94 9.88 1.57
N ASP A 68 -30.39 10.72 2.50
CA ASP A 68 -29.81 12.02 2.85
C ASP A 68 -28.85 11.96 4.06
N GLY A 69 -28.58 10.75 4.55
CA GLY A 69 -27.66 10.48 5.65
C GLY A 69 -26.19 10.48 5.23
N VAL A 70 -25.32 10.44 6.25
CA VAL A 70 -23.87 10.35 6.09
C VAL A 70 -23.41 8.97 6.52
N VAL A 71 -22.70 8.26 5.63
CA VAL A 71 -22.14 6.94 5.91
C VAL A 71 -20.73 7.11 6.45
N THR A 72 -20.43 6.47 7.59
CA THR A 72 -19.06 6.37 8.09
C THR A 72 -18.61 4.91 8.02
N LEU A 73 -17.42 4.69 7.43
CA LEU A 73 -16.80 3.37 7.29
C LEU A 73 -15.44 3.38 7.98
N GLN A 74 -15.15 2.30 8.70
CA GLN A 74 -13.83 2.03 9.26
C GLN A 74 -13.20 0.84 8.55
N VAL A 75 -11.96 1.03 8.08
CA VAL A 75 -11.12 -0.03 7.50
C VAL A 75 -9.96 -0.30 8.44
N GLU A 76 -9.74 -1.56 8.79
CA GLU A 76 -8.60 -1.99 9.60
C GLU A 76 -7.60 -2.73 8.71
N LEU A 77 -6.32 -2.37 8.79
CA LEU A 77 -5.24 -2.98 8.02
C LEU A 77 -4.17 -3.50 8.97
N PHE A 78 -4.03 -4.81 9.07
CA PHE A 78 -3.11 -5.46 10.01
C PHE A 78 -1.94 -6.11 9.28
N ASN A 79 -0.71 -5.73 9.63
CA ASN A 79 0.49 -6.45 9.18
C ASN A 79 0.64 -7.75 9.98
N ALA A 80 -0.02 -8.78 9.48
CA ALA A 80 -0.15 -10.07 10.16
C ALA A 80 1.09 -10.96 10.07
N LYS A 81 1.97 -10.72 9.08
CA LYS A 81 3.01 -11.71 8.72
C LYS A 81 4.42 -11.16 8.74
N ALA A 82 4.65 -9.94 8.28
CA ALA A 82 6.01 -9.45 8.06
C ALA A 82 6.64 -8.99 9.37
N GLY A 83 7.87 -9.47 9.63
CA GLY A 83 8.71 -8.99 10.72
C GLY A 83 9.37 -7.63 10.45
N HIS A 84 8.96 -6.94 9.39
CA HIS A 84 9.40 -5.59 9.00
C HIS A 84 8.19 -4.75 8.56
N LYS A 85 8.38 -3.46 8.28
CA LYS A 85 7.30 -2.60 7.77
C LYS A 85 6.87 -3.04 6.37
N ILE A 86 5.63 -2.78 5.98
CA ILE A 86 5.16 -3.02 4.61
C ILE A 86 4.77 -1.69 3.96
N PRO A 87 5.35 -1.35 2.79
CA PRO A 87 6.46 -2.04 2.09
C PRO A 87 7.85 -1.77 2.72
N THR A 88 8.80 -2.72 2.67
CA THR A 88 10.21 -2.52 3.10
C THR A 88 11.17 -2.54 1.90
N GLY A 89 12.45 -2.21 2.07
CA GLY A 89 13.47 -2.28 1.02
C GLY A 89 13.61 -0.95 0.28
N SER A 90 13.40 -0.95 -1.03
CA SER A 90 13.26 0.28 -1.83
C SER A 90 11.91 0.92 -1.50
N VAL A 91 11.88 1.82 -0.53
CA VAL A 91 10.62 2.39 -0.01
C VAL A 91 10.23 3.66 -0.75
N GLU A 92 11.21 4.28 -1.40
CA GLU A 92 11.10 5.50 -2.17
C GLU A 92 10.35 5.29 -3.50
N ASP A 93 10.40 4.08 -4.05
CA ASP A 93 9.86 3.75 -5.37
C ASP A 93 8.65 2.80 -5.32
N ARG A 94 8.44 2.07 -4.21
CA ARG A 94 7.28 1.21 -3.97
C ARG A 94 6.07 2.00 -3.51
N ILE A 95 4.88 1.58 -3.96
CA ILE A 95 3.61 2.17 -3.53
C ILE A 95 2.63 1.08 -3.09
N LEU A 96 2.06 1.27 -1.89
CA LEU A 96 1.01 0.44 -1.29
C LEU A 96 -0.16 1.37 -0.97
N TRP A 97 -1.36 1.12 -1.48
CA TRP A 97 -2.50 2.00 -1.24
C TRP A 97 -3.81 1.25 -1.00
N LEU A 98 -4.66 1.87 -0.21
CA LEU A 98 -6.03 1.48 0.04
C LEU A 98 -6.96 2.21 -0.94
N ASP A 99 -7.71 1.43 -1.71
CA ASP A 99 -8.76 1.88 -2.64
C ASP A 99 -10.11 1.41 -2.09
N VAL A 100 -11.01 2.34 -1.78
CA VAL A 100 -12.36 2.01 -1.28
C VAL A 100 -13.38 2.45 -2.30
N ARG A 101 -14.26 1.51 -2.66
CA ARG A 101 -15.34 1.75 -3.63
C ARG A 101 -16.67 1.25 -3.11
N ALA A 102 -17.72 2.02 -3.31
CA ALA A 102 -19.10 1.61 -3.08
C ALA A 102 -19.78 1.31 -4.42
N VAL A 103 -20.66 0.31 -4.43
CA VAL A 103 -21.51 -0.03 -5.57
C VAL A 103 -22.94 -0.05 -5.07
N ASP A 104 -23.80 0.78 -5.67
CA ASP A 104 -25.21 0.84 -5.30
C ASP A 104 -26.03 -0.31 -5.89
N SER A 105 -27.33 -0.35 -5.56
CA SER A 105 -28.24 -1.42 -5.97
C SER A 105 -28.49 -1.47 -7.49
N GLU A 106 -28.19 -0.40 -8.21
CA GLU A 106 -28.24 -0.32 -9.68
C GLU A 106 -26.88 -0.60 -10.34
N GLY A 107 -25.82 -0.79 -9.55
CA GLY A 107 -24.48 -1.12 -10.02
C GLY A 107 -23.60 0.08 -10.36
N LYS A 108 -23.99 1.31 -9.98
CA LYS A 108 -23.16 2.50 -10.15
C LYS A 108 -22.08 2.50 -9.06
N GLU A 109 -20.83 2.71 -9.50
CA GLU A 109 -19.64 2.67 -8.65
C GLU A 109 -19.24 4.09 -8.21
N TYR A 110 -18.88 4.21 -6.94
CA TYR A 110 -18.40 5.44 -6.31
C TYR A 110 -17.03 5.18 -5.69
N HIS A 111 -16.08 6.08 -5.94
CA HIS A 111 -14.78 6.08 -5.28
C HIS A 111 -14.87 6.92 -3.99
N LEU A 112 -14.38 6.37 -2.88
CA LEU A 112 -14.48 7.00 -1.57
C LEU A 112 -13.07 7.49 -1.15
N PRO A 113 -12.84 8.82 -1.06
CA PRO A 113 -11.57 9.35 -0.56
C PRO A 113 -11.43 9.12 0.94
N VAL A 114 -10.20 8.91 1.41
CA VAL A 114 -9.91 8.72 2.85
C VAL A 114 -10.06 10.04 3.62
N ASP A 115 -10.53 9.93 4.86
CA ASP A 115 -10.54 11.06 5.79
C ASP A 115 -9.12 11.44 6.22
N LYS A 116 -8.87 12.74 6.33
CA LYS A 116 -7.61 13.29 6.86
C LYS A 116 -7.54 13.11 8.36
N LYS A 117 -6.36 12.73 8.87
CA LYS A 117 -6.06 12.58 10.30
C LYS A 117 -5.36 13.80 10.88
N GLY A 118 -4.75 14.64 10.06
CA GLY A 118 -4.10 15.89 10.45
C GLY A 118 -2.72 15.74 11.06
N PHE A 119 -1.95 14.69 10.72
CA PHE A 119 -0.56 14.56 11.14
C PHE A 119 0.41 15.20 10.14
N ASP A 120 1.59 15.60 10.61
CA ASP A 120 2.63 16.23 9.78
C ASP A 120 3.09 15.30 8.64
N GLY A 121 3.04 15.79 7.41
CA GLY A 121 3.40 15.04 6.20
C GLY A 121 2.29 14.15 5.64
N GLU A 122 1.07 14.19 6.21
CA GLU A 122 -0.08 13.41 5.73
C GLU A 122 -0.38 13.63 4.23
N GLU A 123 -0.07 14.80 3.68
CA GLU A 123 -0.23 15.13 2.26
C GLU A 123 0.52 14.17 1.32
N TYR A 124 1.59 13.51 1.79
CA TYR A 124 2.31 12.48 1.04
C TYR A 124 1.70 11.09 1.17
N THR A 125 0.72 10.93 2.05
CA THR A 125 0.02 9.67 2.33
C THR A 125 -1.39 9.66 1.76
N ILE A 126 -1.83 10.73 1.08
CA ILE A 126 -3.13 10.78 0.38
C ILE A 126 -2.84 11.06 -1.08
N ALA A 127 -3.38 10.22 -1.97
CA ALA A 127 -3.06 10.26 -3.38
C ALA A 127 -3.46 11.59 -4.00
N ALA A 128 -2.57 12.15 -4.81
CA ALA A 128 -2.75 13.44 -5.46
C ALA A 128 -2.16 13.42 -6.87
N ASP A 129 -2.67 14.32 -7.73
CA ASP A 129 -2.23 14.46 -9.12
C ASP A 129 -1.11 15.51 -9.30
N GLU A 130 -0.33 15.72 -8.24
CA GLU A 130 0.78 16.68 -8.23
C GLU A 130 2.00 16.11 -8.98
N LEU A 131 2.84 16.98 -9.53
CA LEU A 131 4.12 16.59 -10.11
C LEU A 131 5.20 16.46 -9.02
N ALA A 132 6.07 15.46 -9.15
CA ALA A 132 7.20 15.19 -8.27
C ALA A 132 8.41 14.66 -9.06
N TYR A 133 9.50 14.30 -8.36
CA TYR A 133 10.70 13.67 -8.94
C TYR A 133 11.42 14.54 -9.98
N THR A 134 11.41 15.86 -9.78
CA THR A 134 12.08 16.81 -10.69
C THR A 134 13.60 16.64 -10.67
N ASP A 135 14.15 16.06 -9.60
CA ASP A 135 15.56 15.79 -9.42
C ASP A 135 16.10 14.72 -10.38
N MET A 136 15.24 13.86 -10.94
CA MET A 136 15.62 12.94 -12.04
C MET A 136 16.21 13.68 -13.25
N ALA A 137 15.99 14.99 -13.38
CA ALA A 137 16.62 15.82 -14.40
C ALA A 137 18.15 15.77 -14.36
N VAL A 138 18.74 15.61 -13.16
CA VAL A 138 20.20 15.67 -12.95
C VAL A 138 20.91 14.51 -13.66
N PRO A 139 20.62 13.23 -13.37
CA PRO A 139 21.30 12.12 -14.06
C PRO A 139 20.87 11.95 -15.52
N LEU A 140 19.69 12.45 -15.90
CA LEU A 140 19.16 12.32 -17.26
C LEU A 140 19.54 13.50 -18.18
N ASP A 141 20.26 14.50 -17.66
CA ASP A 141 20.63 15.74 -18.37
C ASP A 141 19.42 16.44 -19.04
N LEU A 142 18.31 16.54 -18.30
CA LEU A 142 17.07 17.13 -18.81
C LEU A 142 16.92 18.59 -18.42
N LYS A 143 16.76 19.46 -19.42
CA LYS A 143 16.49 20.88 -19.20
C LYS A 143 15.00 21.13 -18.97
N ASN A 144 14.67 21.95 -17.97
CA ASN A 144 13.29 22.37 -17.64
C ASN A 144 12.33 21.20 -17.34
N PHE A 145 12.85 20.05 -16.89
CA PHE A 145 12.02 18.92 -16.52
C PHE A 145 11.09 19.30 -15.37
N LYS A 146 9.79 19.03 -15.55
CA LYS A 146 8.75 19.38 -14.58
C LYS A 146 8.44 18.26 -13.60
N GLY A 147 9.09 17.11 -13.73
CA GLY A 147 8.75 15.91 -12.99
C GLY A 147 7.71 15.07 -13.71
N VAL A 148 7.27 14.02 -13.03
CA VAL A 148 6.13 13.16 -13.43
C VAL A 148 5.08 13.19 -12.33
N GLN A 149 3.89 12.68 -12.62
CA GLN A 149 2.85 12.53 -11.60
C GLN A 149 3.39 11.76 -10.39
N ARG A 150 3.11 12.26 -9.18
CA ARG A 150 3.67 11.73 -7.93
C ARG A 150 3.27 10.28 -7.67
N ASP A 151 1.98 9.97 -7.88
CA ASP A 151 1.40 8.71 -7.40
C ASP A 151 0.89 7.79 -8.52
N GLY A 152 0.19 8.33 -9.53
CA GLY A 152 -0.34 7.54 -10.63
C GLY A 152 -1.45 6.56 -10.24
N ILE A 153 -2.19 6.87 -9.17
CA ILE A 153 -3.35 6.12 -8.66
C ILE A 153 -4.53 7.09 -8.43
N PRO A 154 -5.78 6.60 -8.24
CA PRO A 154 -6.92 7.48 -7.97
C PRO A 154 -6.68 8.44 -6.81
N VAL A 155 -6.94 9.73 -7.04
CA VAL A 155 -6.79 10.81 -6.06
C VAL A 155 -7.67 10.54 -4.85
N GLY A 156 -7.16 10.78 -3.63
CA GLY A 156 -7.89 10.54 -2.38
C GLY A 156 -7.67 9.15 -1.77
N ASN A 157 -7.00 8.22 -2.45
CA ASN A 157 -6.61 6.94 -1.86
C ASN A 157 -5.56 7.12 -0.75
N ARG A 158 -5.67 6.35 0.34
CA ARG A 158 -4.66 6.31 1.39
C ARG A 158 -3.45 5.52 0.91
N ILE A 159 -2.26 6.10 1.02
CA ILE A 159 -0.98 5.46 0.71
C ILE A 159 -0.17 5.21 1.98
N PHE A 160 0.41 4.01 2.07
CA PHE A 160 1.33 3.59 3.12
C PHE A 160 2.76 3.64 2.58
N ARG A 161 3.48 4.74 2.86
CA ARG A 161 4.83 5.00 2.32
C ARG A 161 5.75 5.72 3.30
N MET A 162 7.01 5.86 2.91
CA MET A 162 7.97 6.80 3.49
C MET A 162 8.64 7.56 2.35
N PRO A 163 8.25 8.81 2.05
CA PRO A 163 8.82 9.55 0.93
C PRO A 163 10.26 9.96 1.27
N TYR A 164 11.13 9.93 0.27
CA TYR A 164 12.51 10.39 0.38
C TYR A 164 12.61 11.77 -0.24
N PHE A 165 13.45 12.63 0.33
CA PHE A 165 13.66 13.99 -0.15
C PHE A 165 15.14 14.25 -0.41
N ASP A 166 15.42 14.97 -1.50
CA ASP A 166 16.76 15.48 -1.81
C ASP A 166 17.13 16.71 -0.94
N GLU A 167 18.28 17.31 -1.20
CA GLU A 167 18.75 18.49 -0.45
C GLU A 167 17.85 19.73 -0.56
N ASN A 168 17.00 19.80 -1.58
CA ASN A 168 16.07 20.90 -1.84
C ASN A 168 14.64 20.60 -1.37
N GLY A 169 14.41 19.43 -0.75
CA GLY A 169 13.08 18.98 -0.34
C GLY A 169 12.24 18.41 -1.49
N ILE A 170 12.84 18.11 -2.65
CA ILE A 170 12.15 17.47 -3.77
C ILE A 170 12.00 15.98 -3.45
N MET A 171 10.79 15.44 -3.62
CA MET A 171 10.57 14.00 -3.45
C MET A 171 11.36 13.23 -4.51
N THR A 172 12.16 12.26 -4.07
CA THR A 172 13.12 11.52 -4.90
C THR A 172 12.91 10.02 -4.82
N ILE A 173 13.15 9.33 -5.94
CA ILE A 173 13.33 7.86 -6.00
C ILE A 173 14.82 7.46 -6.03
N MET A 174 15.74 8.43 -6.01
CA MET A 174 17.17 8.19 -6.14
C MET A 174 17.80 8.07 -4.76
N GLN A 175 18.02 6.84 -4.29
CA GLN A 175 18.59 6.57 -2.96
C GLN A 175 19.91 7.31 -2.71
N TRP A 176 20.76 7.45 -3.73
CA TRP A 176 22.03 8.17 -3.63
C TRP A 176 21.86 9.69 -3.47
N ASN A 177 20.73 10.26 -3.89
CA ASN A 177 20.40 11.68 -3.81
C ASN A 177 19.62 12.04 -2.53
N THR A 178 19.32 11.06 -1.68
CA THR A 178 18.46 11.26 -0.50
C THR A 178 19.18 12.05 0.59
N ARG A 179 18.58 13.14 1.04
CA ARG A 179 19.05 13.95 2.17
C ARG A 179 18.24 13.73 3.44
N SER A 180 16.93 13.55 3.31
CA SER A 180 16.03 13.36 4.45
C SER A 180 14.90 12.40 4.11
N LEU A 181 14.36 11.77 5.16
CA LEU A 181 13.19 10.91 5.10
C LEU A 181 11.98 11.71 5.59
N GLY A 182 10.84 11.54 4.91
CA GLY A 182 9.56 12.12 5.33
C GLY A 182 8.82 11.28 6.35
N VAL A 183 7.51 11.51 6.43
CA VAL A 183 6.63 10.72 7.30
C VAL A 183 6.70 9.24 6.94
N ASP A 184 6.91 8.37 7.93
CA ASP A 184 6.86 6.92 7.74
C ASP A 184 5.47 6.41 8.11
N TYR A 185 4.57 6.35 7.12
CA TYR A 185 3.19 5.88 7.27
C TYR A 185 3.01 4.42 6.82
N ARG A 186 4.09 3.65 6.78
CA ARG A 186 4.06 2.22 6.45
C ARG A 186 3.52 1.41 7.63
N ILE A 187 3.06 0.18 7.37
CA ILE A 187 2.45 -0.67 8.41
C ILE A 187 3.53 -1.53 9.07
N ALA A 188 3.86 -1.24 10.32
CA ALA A 188 4.88 -1.93 11.12
C ALA A 188 4.50 -3.36 11.51
N PRO A 189 5.46 -4.20 11.95
CA PRO A 189 5.17 -5.59 12.30
C PRO A 189 4.13 -5.67 13.40
N ARG A 190 3.04 -6.40 13.16
CA ARG A 190 1.87 -6.49 14.06
C ARG A 190 1.24 -5.14 14.42
N GLU A 191 1.43 -4.12 13.60
CA GLU A 191 0.65 -2.89 13.69
C GLU A 191 -0.68 -3.06 12.95
N THR A 192 -1.74 -2.50 13.53
CA THR A 192 -3.01 -2.24 12.83
C THR A 192 -3.11 -0.75 12.54
N LYS A 193 -3.26 -0.39 11.26
CA LYS A 193 -3.70 0.96 10.86
C LYS A 193 -5.22 0.95 10.74
N LEU A 194 -5.87 1.99 11.26
CA LEU A 194 -7.30 2.25 11.06
C LEU A 194 -7.45 3.40 10.09
N GLU A 195 -8.27 3.28 9.06
CA GLU A 195 -8.61 4.37 8.13
C GLU A 195 -10.12 4.60 8.15
N THR A 196 -10.54 5.86 8.12
CA THR A 196 -11.95 6.25 8.14
C THR A 196 -12.31 6.88 6.81
N PHE A 197 -13.55 6.62 6.37
CA PHE A 197 -14.14 7.19 5.17
C PHE A 197 -15.51 7.70 5.53
N THR A 198 -15.69 9.02 5.39
CA THR A 198 -16.98 9.68 5.53
C THR A 198 -17.55 9.93 4.14
N TRP A 199 -18.75 9.40 3.86
CA TRP A 199 -19.39 9.50 2.55
C TRP A 199 -20.76 10.17 2.66
N GLU A 200 -20.83 11.39 2.15
CA GLU A 200 -22.08 12.05 1.78
C GLU A 200 -22.56 11.44 0.46
N MET A 201 -23.65 10.68 0.52
CA MET A 201 -24.20 10.01 -0.67
C MET A 201 -24.77 11.04 -1.65
N PRO A 202 -24.64 10.83 -2.97
CA PRO A 202 -25.22 11.74 -3.94
C PRO A 202 -26.75 11.67 -3.94
N ASP A 203 -27.41 12.77 -4.31
CA ASP A 203 -28.87 12.86 -4.38
C ASP A 203 -29.53 11.80 -5.28
N ASP A 204 -28.76 11.22 -6.22
CA ASP A 204 -29.20 10.19 -7.15
C ASP A 204 -28.79 8.77 -6.74
N ILE A 205 -28.47 8.54 -5.46
CA ILE A 205 -28.14 7.22 -4.93
C ILE A 205 -29.34 6.26 -5.05
N ALA A 206 -29.10 5.07 -5.58
CA ALA A 206 -30.14 4.05 -5.68
C ALA A 206 -30.42 3.40 -4.30
N PHE A 207 -31.69 3.27 -3.94
CA PHE A 207 -32.11 2.65 -2.69
C PHE A 207 -31.86 1.14 -2.66
N GLY A 208 -31.68 0.58 -1.47
CA GLY A 208 -31.41 -0.82 -1.22
C GLY A 208 -29.96 -1.09 -0.79
N ASN A 209 -29.50 -2.32 -1.00
CA ASN A 209 -28.17 -2.75 -0.52
C ASN A 209 -27.04 -2.09 -1.32
N ILE A 210 -26.18 -1.37 -0.59
CA ILE A 210 -24.90 -0.85 -1.08
C ILE A 210 -23.80 -1.80 -0.65
N THR A 211 -22.94 -2.18 -1.58
CA THR A 211 -21.74 -2.98 -1.27
C THR A 211 -20.51 -2.08 -1.31
N VAL A 212 -19.77 -2.03 -0.20
CA VAL A 212 -18.50 -1.30 -0.12
C VAL A 212 -17.36 -2.31 -0.09
N THR A 213 -16.37 -2.13 -0.98
CA THR A 213 -15.19 -2.99 -1.08
C THR A 213 -13.93 -2.15 -0.84
N ALA A 214 -13.12 -2.58 0.12
CA ALA A 214 -11.81 -2.05 0.41
C ALA A 214 -10.73 -2.96 -0.18
N ARG A 215 -9.84 -2.40 -1.00
CA ARG A 215 -8.75 -3.12 -1.69
C ARG A 215 -7.41 -2.54 -1.29
N ILE A 216 -6.51 -3.40 -0.82
CA ILE A 216 -5.11 -3.04 -0.58
C ILE A 216 -4.28 -3.49 -1.79
N ASN A 217 -3.72 -2.51 -2.50
CA ASN A 217 -3.03 -2.70 -3.77
C ASN A 217 -1.55 -2.32 -3.65
N TYR A 218 -0.71 -2.96 -4.45
CA TYR A 218 0.74 -2.77 -4.42
C TYR A 218 1.33 -2.66 -5.82
N GLN A 219 2.34 -1.81 -5.99
CA GLN A 219 3.23 -1.78 -7.16
C GLN A 219 4.68 -1.80 -6.71
N LYS A 220 5.52 -2.51 -7.47
CA LYS A 220 6.97 -2.59 -7.21
C LYS A 220 7.66 -1.26 -7.51
N LEU A 221 7.17 -0.54 -8.52
CA LEU A 221 7.61 0.79 -8.91
C LEU A 221 6.39 1.69 -9.22
N ILE A 222 6.41 2.92 -8.73
CA ILE A 222 5.42 3.97 -9.02
C ILE A 222 5.30 4.15 -10.54
N LYS A 223 4.09 3.93 -11.06
CA LYS A 223 3.84 3.81 -12.50
C LYS A 223 4.30 5.02 -13.34
N PRO A 224 4.03 6.28 -12.96
CA PRO A 224 4.52 7.44 -13.73
C PRO A 224 6.04 7.47 -13.90
N VAL A 225 6.78 7.02 -12.88
CA VAL A 225 8.25 6.91 -12.93
C VAL A 225 8.66 5.75 -13.82
N ALA A 226 8.03 4.58 -13.68
CA ALA A 226 8.26 3.40 -14.52
C ALA A 226 8.07 3.73 -16.01
N ASP A 227 6.94 4.36 -16.35
CA ASP A 227 6.58 4.72 -17.72
C ASP A 227 7.59 5.73 -18.31
N PHE A 228 7.99 6.73 -17.52
CA PHE A 228 8.95 7.74 -17.94
C PHE A 228 10.34 7.16 -18.21
N LEU A 229 10.81 6.26 -17.33
CA LEU A 229 12.10 5.57 -17.47
C LEU A 229 12.04 4.36 -18.41
N LYS A 230 10.85 4.05 -18.97
CA LYS A 230 10.60 2.89 -19.86
C LYS A 230 10.96 1.56 -19.21
N VAL A 231 10.69 1.44 -17.90
CA VAL A 231 10.80 0.19 -17.17
C VAL A 231 9.73 -0.78 -17.70
N PRO A 232 10.01 -2.10 -17.79
CA PRO A 232 9.01 -3.09 -18.21
C PRO A 232 7.70 -2.98 -17.42
N ALA A 233 6.57 -3.18 -18.09
CA ALA A 233 5.25 -2.91 -17.55
C ALA A 233 4.93 -3.77 -16.31
N GLU A 234 5.49 -4.97 -16.24
CA GLU A 234 5.39 -5.86 -15.08
C GLU A 234 5.95 -5.23 -13.80
N GLU A 235 6.87 -4.27 -13.87
CA GLU A 235 7.42 -3.62 -12.67
C GLU A 235 6.46 -2.58 -12.05
N SER A 236 5.47 -2.13 -12.82
CA SER A 236 4.44 -1.19 -12.35
C SER A 236 3.03 -1.77 -12.46
N GLU A 237 2.91 -3.09 -12.58
CA GLU A 237 1.61 -3.76 -12.56
C GLU A 237 0.95 -3.62 -11.18
N ILE A 238 -0.36 -3.36 -11.18
CA ILE A 238 -1.13 -3.29 -9.94
C ILE A 238 -1.37 -4.71 -9.45
N ILE A 239 -0.83 -5.03 -8.27
CA ILE A 239 -1.04 -6.31 -7.60
C ILE A 239 -2.05 -6.09 -6.47
N LEU A 240 -3.21 -6.74 -6.57
CA LEU A 240 -4.17 -6.81 -5.48
C LEU A 240 -3.60 -7.75 -4.39
N MET A 241 -3.28 -7.20 -3.22
CA MET A 241 -2.75 -7.98 -2.09
C MET A 241 -3.86 -8.62 -1.26
N ASN A 242 -4.94 -7.89 -1.03
CA ASN A 242 -6.11 -8.37 -0.29
C ASN A 242 -7.32 -7.47 -0.53
N GLU A 243 -8.52 -7.96 -0.24
CA GLU A 243 -9.74 -7.16 -0.23
C GLU A 243 -10.72 -7.66 0.83
N ALA A 244 -11.58 -6.76 1.30
CA ALA A 244 -12.72 -7.09 2.14
C ALA A 244 -13.92 -6.24 1.70
N SER A 245 -15.12 -6.79 1.89
CA SER A 245 -16.36 -6.09 1.57
C SER A 245 -17.32 -6.10 2.75
N THR A 246 -18.16 -5.06 2.81
CA THR A 246 -19.27 -4.95 3.73
C THR A 246 -20.48 -4.37 3.01
N THR A 247 -21.63 -4.41 3.66
CA THR A 247 -22.89 -3.89 3.11
C THR A 247 -23.63 -3.05 4.14
N PHE A 248 -24.37 -2.07 3.64
CA PHE A 248 -25.39 -1.31 4.36
C PHE A 248 -26.56 -1.04 3.43
N GLU A 249 -27.73 -0.77 3.98
CA GLU A 249 -28.97 -0.49 3.23
C GLU A 249 -29.26 1.01 3.20
N VAL A 250 -29.60 1.52 2.03
CA VAL A 250 -30.09 2.90 1.83
C VAL A 250 -31.60 2.87 1.67
N TYR A 251 -32.30 3.69 2.45
CA TYR A 251 -33.76 3.79 2.43
C TYR A 251 -34.24 5.24 2.30
N ASP A 252 -35.56 5.42 2.15
CA ASP A 252 -36.22 6.71 1.89
C ASP A 252 -36.41 7.63 3.11
#